data_AF-A0A2N2CA10-F1
#
_entry.id   AF-A0A2N2CA10-F1
#
_cell.length_a   1.000
_cell.length_b   1.000
_cell.length_c   1.000
_cell.angle_alpha   90.00
_cell.angle_beta   90.00
_cell.angle_gamma   90.00
#
_symmetry.space_group_name_H-M   'P 1'
#
loop_
_entity.id
_entity.type
_entity.pdbx_description
1 polymer ?
#
loop_
_entity_poly.entity_id
_entity_poly.type
_entity_poly.pdbx_seq_one_letter_code
_entity_poly.pdbx_strand_id
1 'polypeptide(L)'
;MDVWATLNKLEAPGKYTPVCKYDDSVITDKDAQLQQDLRVVNARLLSRVDFRIRNYGEDEETAKKKIQEIDKEQTDLNQENDPFKGA
;
A
#
# COMPACT_ATOMS: atom_id res chain seq x y z
N MET A 1 -27.00 25.04 4.67
CA MET A 1 -27.58 24.51 3.42
C MET A 1 -28.90 25.21 3.09
N ASP A 2 -29.76 25.47 4.10
CA ASP A 2 -31.08 26.10 3.93
C ASP A 2 -31.10 27.47 3.25
N VAL A 3 -30.24 28.39 3.68
CA VAL A 3 -30.23 29.76 3.14
C VAL A 3 -29.99 29.81 1.63
N TRP A 4 -29.16 28.90 1.09
CA TRP A 4 -28.78 28.89 -0.32
C TRP A 4 -29.77 28.12 -1.21
N ALA A 5 -30.46 27.10 -0.66
CA ALA A 5 -31.50 26.35 -1.35
C ALA A 5 -32.80 27.16 -1.49
N THR A 6 -33.18 27.91 -0.45
CA THR A 6 -34.33 28.83 -0.49
C THR A 6 -34.12 29.98 -1.48
N LEU A 7 -32.89 30.54 -1.54
CA LEU A 7 -32.57 31.67 -2.44
C LEU A 7 -32.69 31.29 -3.92
N ASN A 8 -32.30 30.06 -4.28
CA ASN A 8 -32.31 29.59 -5.67
C ASN A 8 -33.63 28.93 -6.11
N LYS A 9 -34.67 28.91 -5.25
CA LYS A 9 -35.98 28.29 -5.53
C LYS A 9 -35.88 26.87 -6.09
N LEU A 10 -34.87 26.12 -5.66
CA LEU A 10 -34.63 24.79 -6.21
C LEU A 10 -35.63 23.75 -5.69
N GLU A 11 -36.39 24.03 -4.61
CA GLU A 11 -37.25 23.01 -3.96
C GLU A 11 -38.53 23.57 -3.29
N ALA A 12 -39.53 22.70 -3.13
CA ALA A 12 -40.82 22.97 -2.47
C ALA A 12 -40.67 23.03 -0.92
N PRO A 13 -41.51 23.79 -0.20
CA PRO A 13 -41.37 24.00 1.24
C PRO A 13 -41.60 22.70 2.03
N GLY A 14 -40.54 22.14 2.59
CA GLY A 14 -40.58 20.92 3.39
C GLY A 14 -39.26 20.65 4.11
N LYS A 15 -39.33 19.93 5.24
CA LYS A 15 -38.18 19.59 6.09
C LYS A 15 -37.34 18.51 5.40
N TYR A 16 -36.21 18.89 4.80
CA TYR A 16 -35.25 17.92 4.24
C TYR A 16 -34.13 17.66 5.24
N THR A 17 -33.64 16.42 5.24
CA THR A 17 -32.52 16.01 6.10
C THR A 17 -31.35 15.72 5.17
N PRO A 18 -30.29 16.54 5.15
CA PRO A 18 -29.13 16.25 4.32
C PRO A 18 -28.44 15.00 4.85
N VAL A 19 -28.49 13.91 4.09
CA VAL A 19 -27.67 12.71 4.35
C VAL A 19 -26.31 12.95 3.73
N CYS A 20 -25.44 13.64 4.47
CA CYS A 20 -24.04 13.78 4.09
C CYS A 20 -23.29 12.52 4.50
N LYS A 21 -23.03 11.62 3.55
CA LYS A 21 -22.03 10.55 3.72
C LYS A 21 -20.66 11.12 3.36
N TYR A 22 -19.88 11.45 4.37
CA TYR A 22 -18.46 11.68 4.19
C TYR A 22 -17.77 10.31 4.18
N ASP A 23 -17.07 10.01 3.10
CA ASP A 23 -16.15 8.89 3.07
C ASP A 23 -14.94 9.32 3.91
N ASP A 24 -14.84 8.80 5.15
CA ASP A 24 -13.77 9.10 6.12
C ASP A 24 -12.43 8.46 5.69
N SER A 25 -12.13 8.57 4.39
CA SER A 25 -10.87 8.12 3.83
C SER A 25 -9.78 9.06 4.35
N VAL A 26 -9.14 8.65 5.44
CA VAL A 26 -7.89 9.25 5.87
C VAL A 26 -6.92 9.12 4.70
N ILE A 27 -6.54 10.25 4.11
CA ILE A 27 -5.45 10.31 3.13
C ILE A 27 -4.20 9.85 3.89
N THR A 28 -3.94 8.56 3.81
CA THR A 28 -2.81 7.93 4.46
C THR A 28 -1.63 8.08 3.52
N ASP A 29 -0.57 8.71 4.00
CA ASP A 29 0.66 8.84 3.25
C ASP A 29 1.24 7.43 2.99
N LYS A 30 1.11 6.98 1.73
CA LYS A 30 1.59 5.67 1.27
C LYS A 30 3.09 5.54 1.47
N ASP A 31 3.85 6.62 1.36
CA ASP A 31 5.30 6.60 1.53
C ASP A 31 5.66 6.41 3.00
N ALA A 32 4.97 7.10 3.91
CA ALA A 32 5.15 6.92 5.35
C ALA A 32 4.82 5.48 5.78
N GLN A 33 3.74 4.91 5.23
CA GLN A 33 3.34 3.53 5.49
C GLN A 33 4.40 2.53 4.98
N LEU A 34 4.89 2.73 3.76
CA LEU A 34 5.93 1.87 3.17
C LEU A 34 7.22 1.91 4.00
N GLN A 35 7.66 3.09 4.43
CA GLN A 35 8.84 3.24 5.28
C GLN A 35 8.67 2.54 6.63
N GLN A 36 7.49 2.63 7.24
CA GLN A 36 7.20 1.94 8.49
C GLN A 36 7.25 0.42 8.29
N ASP A 37 6.60 -0.09 7.24
CA ASP A 37 6.59 -1.52 6.95
C ASP A 37 8.01 -2.05 6.66
N LEU A 38 8.85 -1.28 5.96
CA LEU A 38 10.27 -1.63 5.76
C LEU A 38 11.03 -1.75 7.10
N ARG A 39 10.79 -0.85 8.06
CA ARG A 39 11.40 -0.94 9.39
C ARG A 39 10.98 -2.23 10.12
N VAL A 40 9.71 -2.61 9.99
CA VAL A 40 9.17 -3.83 10.63
C VAL A 40 9.74 -5.10 9.98
N VAL A 41 9.88 -5.12 8.65
CA VAL A 41 10.55 -6.21 7.93
C VAL A 41 12.01 -6.34 8.36
N ASN A 42 12.74 -5.22 8.44
CA ASN A 42 14.13 -5.21 8.88
C ASN A 42 14.29 -5.66 10.33
N ALA A 43 13.32 -5.32 11.19
CA ALA A 43 13.26 -5.81 12.57
C ALA A 43 12.87 -7.30 12.68
N ARG A 44 12.64 -7.99 11.55
CA ARG A 44 12.19 -9.38 11.45
C ARG A 44 10.83 -9.64 12.12
N LEU A 45 10.00 -8.60 12.24
CA LEU A 45 8.66 -8.66 12.82
C LEU A 45 7.58 -8.91 11.76
N LEU A 46 7.87 -8.64 10.47
CA LEU A 46 6.98 -8.88 9.34
C LEU A 46 7.71 -9.71 8.27
N SER A 47 7.01 -10.68 7.69
CA SER A 47 7.55 -11.49 6.59
C SER A 47 7.73 -10.65 5.32
N ARG A 48 8.75 -10.99 4.51
CA ARG A 48 8.95 -10.41 3.18
C ARG A 48 7.74 -10.66 2.27
N VAL A 49 7.02 -11.76 2.48
CA VAL A 49 5.80 -12.12 1.73
C VAL A 49 4.66 -11.17 2.07
N ASP A 50 4.35 -11.03 3.36
CA ASP A 50 3.27 -10.16 3.86
C ASP A 50 3.51 -8.69 3.48
N PHE A 51 4.76 -8.25 3.50
CA PHE A 51 5.16 -6.93 3.01
C PHE A 51 4.74 -6.69 1.56
N ARG A 52 4.94 -7.68 0.67
CA ARG A 52 4.59 -7.53 -0.75
C ARG A 52 3.09 -7.56 -0.97
N ILE A 53 2.37 -8.45 -0.27
CA ILE A 53 0.91 -8.54 -0.34
C ILE A 53 0.29 -7.22 0.13
N ARG A 54 0.74 -6.68 1.27
CA ARG A 54 0.19 -5.46 1.86
C ARG A 54 0.49 -4.20 1.05
N ASN A 55 1.70 -4.06 0.51
CA ASN A 55 2.12 -2.83 -0.18
C ASN A 55 1.86 -2.84 -1.69
N TYR A 56 1.91 -4.01 -2.33
CA TYR A 56 1.73 -4.15 -3.78
C TYR A 56 0.42 -4.86 -4.16
N GLY A 57 -0.35 -5.38 -3.20
CA GLY A 57 -1.63 -6.07 -3.47
C GLY A 57 -1.46 -7.38 -4.23
N GLU A 58 -0.29 -8.01 -4.15
CA GLU A 58 0.02 -9.27 -4.82
C GLU A 58 -0.63 -10.46 -4.11
N ASP A 59 -0.84 -11.57 -4.82
CA ASP A 59 -1.19 -12.85 -4.19
C ASP A 59 0.05 -13.49 -3.51
N GLU A 60 -0.18 -14.34 -2.51
CA GLU A 60 0.86 -15.10 -1.82
C GLU A 60 1.81 -15.87 -2.74
N GLU A 61 1.29 -16.58 -3.75
CA GLU A 61 2.10 -17.38 -4.67
C GLU A 61 3.01 -16.47 -5.50
N THR A 62 2.43 -15.38 -6.02
CA THR A 62 3.16 -14.37 -6.78
C THR A 62 4.25 -13.71 -5.93
N ALA A 63 3.94 -13.33 -4.69
CA ALA A 63 4.90 -12.74 -3.77
C ALA A 63 6.06 -13.69 -3.45
N LYS A 64 5.77 -14.97 -3.21
CA LYS A 64 6.79 -16.01 -2.96
C LYS A 64 7.70 -16.20 -4.18
N LYS A 65 7.15 -16.28 -5.39
CA LYS A 65 7.93 -16.41 -6.64
C LYS A 65 8.90 -15.25 -6.82
N LYS A 66 8.44 -14.01 -6.67
CA LYS A 66 9.29 -12.83 -6.83
C LYS A 66 10.38 -12.73 -5.75
N ILE A 67 10.14 -13.24 -4.54
CA ILE A 67 11.19 -13.31 -3.51
C ILE A 67 12.25 -14.34 -3.88
N GLN A 68 11.84 -15.50 -4.41
CA GLN A 68 12.78 -16.52 -4.87
C GLN A 68 13.62 -16.05 -6.05
N GLU A 69 13.04 -15.29 -6.98
CA GLU A 69 13.78 -14.67 -8.09
C GLU A 69 14.87 -13.72 -7.57
N ILE A 70 14.53 -12.84 -6.64
CA ILE A 70 15.51 -11.92 -6.01
C ILE A 70 16.62 -12.70 -5.29
N ASP A 71 16.26 -13.73 -4.52
CA ASP A 71 17.24 -14.54 -3.78
C ASP A 71 18.18 -15.31 -4.75
N LYS A 72 17.68 -15.74 -5.91
CA LYS A 72 18.50 -16.35 -6.98
C LYS A 72 19.43 -15.33 -7.63
N GLU A 73 18.91 -14.17 -8.05
CA GLU A 73 19.71 -13.08 -8.61
C GLU A 73 20.84 -12.68 -7.66
N GLN A 74 20.57 -12.55 -6.37
CA GLN A 74 21.60 -12.27 -5.36
C GLN A 74 22.64 -13.38 -5.27
N THR A 75 22.23 -14.65 -5.33
CA THR A 75 23.14 -15.79 -5.31
C THR A 75 24.05 -15.80 -6.53
N ASP A 76 23.50 -15.55 -7.71
CA ASP A 76 24.23 -15.53 -8.98
C ASP A 76 25.26 -14.39 -9.00
N LEU A 77 24.87 -13.19 -8.56
CA LEU A 77 25.78 -12.06 -8.40
C LEU A 77 26.92 -12.36 -7.40
N ASN A 78 26.63 -13.02 -6.29
CA ASN A 78 27.66 -13.38 -5.32
C ASN A 78 28.65 -14.41 -5.89
N GLN A 79 28.18 -15.32 -6.75
CA GLN A 79 29.04 -16.31 -7.41
C GLN A 79 29.86 -15.73 -8.58
N GLU A 80 29.37 -14.70 -9.26
CA GLU A 80 30.12 -14.00 -10.30
C GLU A 80 31.22 -13.13 -9.71
N ASN A 81 30.96 -12.51 -8.55
CA ASN A 81 31.91 -11.66 -7.83
C ASN A 81 32.88 -12.42 -6.92
N ASP A 82 32.88 -13.76 -6.95
CA ASP A 82 33.76 -14.58 -6.13
C ASP A 82 35.21 -14.58 -6.70
N PRO A 83 36.19 -13.96 -6.01
CA PRO A 83 37.56 -13.87 -6.48
C PRO A 83 38.29 -15.22 -6.55
N PHE A 84 37.72 -16.31 -6.01
CA PHE A 84 38.33 -17.63 -5.99
C PHE A 84 37.82 -18.58 -7.09
N LYS A 85 36.85 -18.17 -7.91
CA LYS A 85 36.23 -19.04 -8.94
C LYS A 85 37.11 -19.32 -10.17
N GLY A 86 38.29 -18.72 -10.26
CA GLY A 86 39.23 -18.85 -11.38
C GLY A 86 40.66 -19.28 -11.02
N ALA A 87 40.90 -19.81 -9.80
CA ALA A 87 42.20 -20.30 -9.34
C ALA A 87 42.30 -21.83 -9.38
#